data_AF-A0A2R6MJA7-F1
#
_entry.id   AF-A0A2R6MJA7-F1
#
_cell.length_a   1.000
_cell.length_b   1.000
_cell.length_c   1.000
_cell.angle_alpha   90.00
_cell.angle_beta   90.00
_cell.angle_gamma   90.00
#
_symmetry.space_group_name_H-M   'P 1'
#
loop_
_entity.id
_entity.type
_entity.pdbx_description
1 polymer ?
#
loop_
_entity_poly.entity_id
_entity_poly.type
_entity_poly.pdbx_seq_one_letter_code
_entity_poly.pdbx_strand_id
1 'polypeptide(L)'
;MRRSMEQEHLVEEEFDPVHFYFKEIQSDGLNSWTLESADRVRNIYEVIEGLDSQTSPHPIDKLEIDDNPQMFVDKLLGGYPDHDEAFCTSLINDFSDSMKTRAREPGKYAVLILYEDSLVLCHTDAEEKTITKDAEVLERLLDTDNVDKYARFRQTENGIEVLQFERSVSKSFSEFLGLNPEEIAYQEAGDIKIFTEIDDSSARFEFAQEEFEEKFIVDEDYCLHTEILETPNNEYPVNHIKMGRRRYDTVDEFLQQFYALYYDLNTIKSQYDTIAESMTPHTTAVVDHADKATTGGPNGPTEIMKGSDSGFSVVFADKNIEISAKWRLQLSKKLRSEEKVQLHHAGNDFVEEPVHVGPFEVYNPIDIDEERLNKLYDVTQEAGTGEHLSNIIFCVMFHTLSEWCETPICHFFGQMTARFEDQLSAEGMILRDEDGLMELKSRGWLADIEDDEDAAKKISEELQADSKLLLIGVDEEEQQIRPMSRNKWDSERNERIRDDVRELNGHHDSIQFSSLQMGNGDCLLFVYSVRGDQSFDLDMAAS
;
A
#
# COMPACT_ATOMS: atom_id res chain seq x y z
N MET A 1 -67.14 27.24 43.55
CA MET A 1 -66.27 26.20 42.94
C MET A 1 -65.17 26.90 42.16
N ARG A 2 -64.02 27.15 42.81
CA ARG A 2 -62.77 27.54 42.14
C ARG A 2 -62.01 26.25 41.91
N ARG A 3 -61.71 25.91 40.65
CA ARG A 3 -60.81 24.80 40.31
C ARG A 3 -59.38 25.31 40.40
N SER A 4 -58.59 24.55 41.15
CA SER A 4 -57.14 24.64 41.29
C SER A 4 -56.48 24.50 39.92
N MET A 5 -55.57 25.41 39.57
CA MET A 5 -54.51 25.13 38.59
C MET A 5 -53.40 24.41 39.36
N GLU A 6 -53.23 23.13 39.09
CA GLU A 6 -52.05 22.39 39.48
C GLU A 6 -50.88 22.93 38.64
N GLN A 7 -49.83 23.38 39.33
CA GLN A 7 -48.53 23.64 38.72
C GLN A 7 -47.95 22.28 38.30
N GLU A 8 -47.74 22.10 37.00
CA GLU A 8 -46.88 21.03 36.49
C GLU A 8 -45.47 21.28 37.04
N HIS A 9 -44.99 20.35 37.87
CA HIS A 9 -43.59 20.25 38.22
C HIS A 9 -42.80 20.02 36.93
N LEU A 10 -41.95 20.98 36.55
CA LEU A 10 -40.83 20.74 35.68
C LEU A 10 -40.01 19.61 36.32
N VAL A 11 -39.85 18.50 35.60
CA VAL A 11 -38.89 17.45 35.95
C VAL A 11 -37.53 18.13 35.94
N GLU A 12 -36.88 18.22 37.10
CA GLU A 12 -35.46 18.57 37.16
C GLU A 12 -34.72 17.42 36.47
N GLU A 13 -34.22 17.67 35.25
CA GLU A 13 -33.25 16.78 34.61
C GLU A 13 -32.02 16.74 35.52
N GLU A 14 -31.80 15.60 36.18
CA GLU A 14 -30.55 15.33 36.88
C GLU A 14 -29.48 15.14 35.81
N PHE A 15 -28.55 16.08 35.73
CA PHE A 15 -27.34 15.94 34.92
C PHE A 15 -26.19 15.49 35.83
N ASP A 16 -25.40 14.55 35.34
CA ASP A 16 -24.16 14.17 36.00
C ASP A 16 -23.15 15.35 36.00
N PRO A 17 -22.27 15.43 37.01
CA PRO A 17 -21.35 16.54 37.18
C PRO A 17 -20.30 16.61 36.07
N VAL A 18 -20.09 17.79 35.50
CA VAL A 18 -19.00 17.99 34.51
C VAL A 18 -17.75 18.50 35.22
N HIS A 19 -16.64 17.80 35.08
CA HIS A 19 -15.36 18.19 35.67
C HIS A 19 -14.49 18.90 34.65
N PHE A 20 -14.01 20.09 35.01
CA PHE A 20 -13.14 20.92 34.19
C PHE A 20 -11.78 21.05 34.83
N TYR A 21 -10.75 20.95 33.99
CA TYR A 21 -9.37 21.17 34.35
C TYR A 21 -8.73 22.07 33.29
N PHE A 22 -8.01 23.10 33.70
CA PHE A 22 -7.33 23.96 32.74
C PHE A 22 -6.04 24.56 33.30
N LYS A 23 -5.06 24.75 32.41
CA LYS A 23 -3.78 25.41 32.71
C LYS A 23 -3.38 26.30 31.54
N GLU A 24 -2.71 27.40 31.86
CA GLU A 24 -1.94 28.10 30.83
C GLU A 24 -0.75 27.22 30.44
N ILE A 25 -0.43 27.12 29.15
CA ILE A 25 0.56 26.15 28.65
C ILE A 25 1.96 26.40 29.23
N GLN A 26 2.30 27.65 29.54
CA GLN A 26 3.58 28.01 30.16
C GLN A 26 3.58 27.91 31.70
N SER A 27 2.44 27.58 32.31
CA SER A 27 2.28 27.55 33.77
C SER A 27 2.24 26.11 34.29
N ASP A 28 2.85 25.90 35.45
CA ASP A 28 2.76 24.62 36.18
C ASP A 28 1.45 24.51 36.98
N GLY A 29 0.67 25.59 37.08
CA GLY A 29 -0.56 25.64 37.87
C GLY A 29 -1.76 25.08 37.12
N LEU A 30 -2.28 23.95 37.60
CA LEU A 30 -3.57 23.40 37.17
C LEU A 30 -4.71 23.99 38.00
N ASN A 31 -5.74 24.47 37.33
CA ASN A 31 -7.00 24.87 37.95
C ASN A 31 -8.03 23.78 37.67
N SER A 32 -8.89 23.50 38.65
CA SER A 32 -10.01 22.55 38.50
C SER A 32 -11.33 23.18 38.96
N TRP A 33 -12.43 22.72 38.36
CA TRP A 33 -13.79 23.14 38.68
C TRP A 33 -14.79 22.03 38.31
N THR A 34 -15.67 21.65 39.23
CA THR A 34 -16.86 20.84 38.93
C THR A 34 -18.12 21.70 38.72
N LEU A 35 -18.83 21.48 37.62
CA LEU A 35 -20.15 22.05 37.34
C LEU A 35 -21.25 21.05 37.71
N GLU A 36 -22.11 21.45 38.65
CA GLU A 36 -23.24 20.64 39.13
C GLU A 36 -24.60 21.26 38.78
N SER A 37 -24.61 22.46 38.18
CA SER A 37 -25.84 23.18 37.83
C SER A 37 -26.36 22.73 36.46
N ALA A 38 -27.59 22.20 36.42
CA ALA A 38 -28.23 21.70 35.20
C ALA A 38 -28.14 22.68 34.00
N ASP A 39 -28.43 23.97 34.21
CA ASP A 39 -28.36 24.97 33.12
C ASP A 39 -26.93 25.15 32.60
N ARG A 40 -25.92 25.12 33.49
CA ARG A 40 -24.50 25.25 33.08
C ARG A 40 -23.98 23.99 32.40
N VAL A 41 -24.41 22.83 32.87
CA VAL A 41 -24.05 21.55 32.27
C VAL A 41 -24.63 21.44 30.86
N ARG A 42 -25.91 21.81 30.69
CA ARG A 42 -26.55 21.86 29.35
C ARG A 42 -25.82 22.78 28.38
N ASN A 43 -25.44 23.99 28.81
CA ASN A 43 -24.69 24.92 27.96
C ASN A 43 -23.37 24.31 27.47
N ILE A 44 -22.64 23.60 28.34
CA ILE A 44 -21.40 22.93 27.96
C ILE A 44 -21.64 21.84 26.93
N TYR A 45 -22.68 21.02 27.11
CA TYR A 45 -23.05 20.01 26.12
C TYR A 45 -23.35 20.64 24.75
N GLU A 46 -24.10 21.74 24.70
CA GLU A 46 -24.40 22.46 23.46
C GLU A 46 -23.12 22.97 22.77
N VAL A 47 -22.15 23.50 23.53
CA VAL A 47 -20.85 23.95 22.97
C VAL A 47 -20.04 22.78 22.43
N ILE A 48 -19.99 21.66 23.15
CA ILE A 48 -19.26 20.47 22.74
C ILE A 48 -19.88 19.86 21.48
N GLU A 49 -21.22 19.76 21.40
CA GLU A 49 -21.91 19.30 20.20
C GLU A 49 -21.61 20.18 18.98
N GLY A 50 -21.49 21.50 19.19
CA GLY A 50 -21.05 22.43 18.14
C GLY A 50 -19.64 22.13 17.63
N LEU A 51 -18.72 21.76 18.51
CA LEU A 51 -17.36 21.34 18.14
C LEU A 51 -17.37 19.98 17.44
N ASP A 52 -18.11 19.00 17.95
CA ASP A 52 -18.23 17.66 17.36
C ASP A 52 -18.72 17.69 15.91
N SER A 53 -19.60 18.64 15.57
CA SER A 53 -20.13 18.80 14.21
C SER A 53 -19.06 19.07 13.14
N GLN A 54 -17.83 19.41 13.54
CA GLN A 54 -16.69 19.70 12.68
C GLN A 54 -15.63 18.59 12.68
N THR A 55 -15.92 17.44 13.30
CA THR A 55 -14.94 16.38 13.54
C THR A 55 -15.18 15.14 12.67
N SER A 56 -14.11 14.36 12.51
CA SER A 56 -14.17 13.00 11.94
C SER A 56 -13.94 11.97 13.06
N PRO A 57 -14.76 10.91 13.16
CA PRO A 57 -14.59 9.88 14.18
C PRO A 57 -13.58 8.81 13.75
N HIS A 58 -12.68 8.44 14.66
CA HIS A 58 -11.70 7.36 14.49
C HIS A 58 -11.78 6.38 15.68
N PRO A 59 -11.88 5.07 15.47
CA PRO A 59 -11.69 4.09 16.54
C PRO A 59 -10.28 4.23 17.15
N ILE A 60 -10.18 4.26 18.48
CA ILE A 60 -8.87 4.49 19.16
C ILE A 60 -7.86 3.39 18.84
N ASP A 61 -8.31 2.17 18.56
CA ASP A 61 -7.48 0.99 18.25
C ASP A 61 -6.85 1.06 16.85
N LYS A 62 -7.30 2.01 16.02
CA LYS A 62 -6.67 2.33 14.72
C LYS A 62 -5.65 3.45 14.81
N LEU A 63 -5.49 4.08 15.98
CA LEU A 63 -4.55 5.17 16.19
C LEU A 63 -3.30 4.65 16.90
N GLU A 64 -2.13 5.14 16.51
CA GLU A 64 -0.85 4.81 17.14
C GLU A 64 -0.57 5.72 18.34
N ILE A 65 -1.52 5.81 19.28
CA ILE A 65 -1.38 6.65 20.48
C ILE A 65 -0.33 6.03 21.41
N ASP A 66 0.54 6.87 21.98
CA ASP A 66 1.49 6.44 23.00
C ASP A 66 0.79 5.78 24.21
N ASP A 67 1.41 4.74 24.78
CA ASP A 67 0.86 3.95 25.90
C ASP A 67 0.37 4.81 27.09
N ASN A 68 1.07 5.92 27.38
CA ASN A 68 0.76 6.78 28.52
C ASN A 68 -0.55 7.57 28.34
N PRO A 69 -0.73 8.41 27.29
CA PRO A 69 -1.99 9.10 27.06
C PRO A 69 -3.18 8.14 26.93
N GLN A 70 -3.03 7.01 26.23
CA GLN A 70 -4.11 6.02 26.15
C GLN A 70 -4.48 5.45 27.52
N MET A 71 -3.49 5.06 28.34
CA MET A 71 -3.74 4.60 29.70
C MET A 71 -4.48 5.64 30.55
N PHE A 72 -4.14 6.93 30.42
CA PHE A 72 -4.82 8.00 31.17
C PHE A 72 -6.27 8.16 30.74
N VAL A 73 -6.56 8.13 29.44
CA VAL A 73 -7.92 8.19 28.90
C VAL A 73 -8.76 7.03 29.44
N ASP A 74 -8.26 5.80 29.36
CA ASP A 74 -8.95 4.60 29.86
C ASP A 74 -9.28 4.71 31.36
N LYS A 75 -8.32 5.20 32.16
CA LYS A 75 -8.49 5.35 33.62
C LYS A 75 -9.49 6.43 33.98
N LEU A 76 -9.52 7.53 33.23
CA LEU A 76 -10.42 8.66 33.49
C LEU A 76 -11.86 8.33 33.08
N LEU A 77 -12.05 7.75 31.89
CA LEU A 77 -13.38 7.31 31.43
C LEU A 77 -13.94 6.21 32.32
N GLY A 78 -13.14 5.19 32.66
CA GLY A 78 -13.58 4.10 33.54
C GLY A 78 -13.72 4.48 35.02
N GLY A 79 -13.20 5.64 35.43
CA GLY A 79 -13.22 6.14 36.80
C GLY A 79 -14.28 7.19 37.08
N TYR A 80 -14.98 7.70 36.05
CA TYR A 80 -16.02 8.72 36.21
C TYR A 80 -17.22 8.20 37.02
N PRO A 81 -17.83 9.04 37.90
CA PRO A 81 -17.48 10.43 38.22
C PRO A 81 -16.34 10.59 39.24
N ASP A 82 -16.00 9.55 40.00
CA ASP A 82 -15.01 9.56 41.10
C ASP A 82 -13.54 9.42 40.65
N HIS A 83 -13.20 9.98 39.50
CA HIS A 83 -11.91 9.86 38.84
C HIS A 83 -10.74 10.43 39.67
N ASP A 84 -9.51 9.97 39.40
CA ASP A 84 -8.30 10.46 40.09
C ASP A 84 -7.73 11.72 39.39
N GLU A 85 -7.73 12.84 40.12
CA GLU A 85 -7.18 14.13 39.65
C GLU A 85 -5.70 14.03 39.20
N ALA A 86 -4.93 13.06 39.71
CA ALA A 86 -3.56 12.83 39.28
C ALA A 86 -3.48 12.39 37.81
N PHE A 87 -4.45 11.62 37.32
CA PHE A 87 -4.54 11.26 35.90
C PHE A 87 -4.96 12.46 35.05
N CYS A 88 -5.88 13.31 35.51
CA CYS A 88 -6.22 14.58 34.82
C CYS A 88 -4.99 15.47 34.69
N THR A 89 -4.22 15.61 35.77
CA THR A 89 -2.99 16.40 35.80
C THR A 89 -1.93 15.82 34.86
N SER A 90 -1.80 14.49 34.82
CA SER A 90 -0.82 13.84 33.96
C SER A 90 -1.18 14.00 32.48
N LEU A 91 -2.44 13.75 32.11
CA LEU A 91 -2.92 13.86 30.74
C LEU A 91 -2.86 15.30 30.22
N ILE A 92 -3.28 16.29 31.01
CA ILE A 92 -3.23 17.70 30.58
C ILE A 92 -1.79 18.20 30.47
N ASN A 93 -0.86 17.68 31.28
CA ASN A 93 0.56 18.01 31.16
C ASN A 93 1.16 17.39 29.90
N ASP A 94 0.90 16.10 29.66
CA ASP A 94 1.35 15.38 28.47
C ASP A 94 0.84 16.06 27.18
N PHE A 95 -0.44 16.40 27.16
CA PHE A 95 -1.05 17.19 26.09
C PHE A 95 -0.43 18.58 25.93
N SER A 96 -0.14 19.28 27.04
CA SER A 96 0.49 20.61 26.97
C SER A 96 1.96 20.56 26.56
N ASP A 97 2.67 19.48 26.88
CA ASP A 97 4.09 19.32 26.59
C ASP A 97 4.34 18.88 25.15
N SER A 98 3.39 18.17 24.54
CA SER A 98 3.41 17.87 23.09
C SER A 98 3.38 19.15 22.24
N MET A 99 2.82 20.25 22.76
CA MET A 99 2.70 21.53 22.05
C MET A 99 4.07 22.17 21.77
N LYS A 100 4.30 22.53 20.50
CA LYS A 100 5.55 23.14 20.00
C LYS A 100 5.33 24.58 19.51
N THR A 101 6.36 25.43 19.60
CA THR A 101 6.42 26.78 18.99
C THR A 101 5.28 27.74 19.40
N ARG A 102 4.47 28.24 18.46
CA ARG A 102 3.41 29.24 18.66
C ARG A 102 2.30 28.77 19.61
N ALA A 103 2.08 27.46 19.69
CA ALA A 103 1.09 26.89 20.62
C ALA A 103 1.46 27.12 22.09
N ARG A 104 2.72 27.46 22.41
CA ARG A 104 3.18 27.81 23.75
C ARG A 104 3.23 29.32 24.00
N GLU A 105 2.72 30.18 23.12
CA GLU A 105 2.72 31.63 23.37
C GLU A 105 1.85 31.99 24.59
N PRO A 106 2.17 33.07 25.33
CA PRO A 106 1.37 33.50 26.48
C PRO A 106 -0.08 33.78 26.09
N GLY A 107 -1.04 33.41 26.94
CA GLY A 107 -2.48 33.52 26.65
C GLY A 107 -3.12 32.30 25.99
N LYS A 108 -2.36 31.21 25.80
CA LYS A 108 -2.86 29.93 25.30
C LYS A 108 -3.10 28.94 26.45
N TYR A 109 -4.21 28.21 26.39
CA TYR A 109 -4.65 27.31 27.45
C TYR A 109 -4.84 25.88 26.95
N ALA A 110 -4.51 24.92 27.82
CA ALA A 110 -4.94 23.54 27.68
C ALA A 110 -6.13 23.33 28.61
N VAL A 111 -7.20 22.73 28.08
CA VAL A 111 -8.44 22.44 28.81
C VAL A 111 -8.74 20.96 28.70
N LEU A 112 -9.08 20.32 29.81
CA LEU A 112 -9.61 18.97 29.89
C LEU A 112 -11.00 19.02 30.50
N ILE A 113 -11.97 18.39 29.85
CA ILE A 113 -13.36 18.27 30.32
C ILE A 113 -13.69 16.80 30.44
N LEU A 114 -14.20 16.36 31.58
CA LEU A 114 -14.62 14.99 31.83
C LEU A 114 -16.09 14.98 32.26
N TYR A 115 -16.90 14.22 31.54
CA TYR A 115 -18.33 14.00 31.80
C TYR A 115 -18.73 12.61 31.34
N GLU A 116 -20.02 12.26 31.48
CA GLU A 116 -20.54 10.92 31.20
C GLU A 116 -20.07 10.41 29.82
N ASP A 117 -19.41 9.25 29.83
CA ASP A 117 -18.84 8.56 28.67
C ASP A 117 -17.90 9.39 27.79
N SER A 118 -17.35 10.52 28.28
CA SER A 118 -16.57 11.41 27.43
C SER A 118 -15.49 12.21 28.14
N LEU A 119 -14.33 12.29 27.49
CA LEU A 119 -13.20 13.11 27.86
C LEU A 119 -12.83 14.00 26.69
N VAL A 120 -12.77 15.31 26.91
CA VAL A 120 -12.43 16.31 25.90
C VAL A 120 -11.10 16.98 26.27
N LEU A 121 -10.23 17.16 25.28
CA LEU A 121 -9.01 17.96 25.35
C LEU A 121 -9.09 19.10 24.33
N CYS A 122 -8.87 20.33 24.77
CA CYS A 122 -8.83 21.51 23.92
C CYS A 122 -7.54 22.31 24.11
N HIS A 123 -7.01 22.83 23.00
CA HIS A 123 -6.05 23.93 22.99
C HIS A 123 -6.79 25.20 22.54
N THR A 124 -6.70 26.27 23.33
CA THR A 124 -7.50 27.48 23.12
C THR A 124 -6.67 28.76 23.19
N ASP A 125 -7.07 29.76 22.40
CA ASP A 125 -6.52 31.12 22.43
C ASP A 125 -7.46 32.08 23.14
N ALA A 126 -7.05 32.58 24.30
CA ALA A 126 -7.76 33.66 24.95
C ALA A 126 -7.06 34.98 24.62
N GLU A 127 -7.48 35.66 23.55
CA GLU A 127 -6.96 36.99 23.19
C GLU A 127 -7.13 38.01 24.34
N GLU A 128 -8.08 37.77 25.27
CA GLU A 128 -8.32 38.60 26.46
C GLU A 128 -7.62 38.04 27.71
N LYS A 129 -6.62 38.79 28.23
CA LYS A 129 -5.81 38.49 29.43
C LYS A 129 -6.55 38.43 30.78
N THR A 130 -7.87 38.30 30.78
CA THR A 130 -8.69 38.33 32.01
C THR A 130 -9.47 37.04 32.16
N ILE A 131 -8.77 35.95 32.46
CA ILE A 131 -9.41 34.74 32.99
C ILE A 131 -9.73 34.97 34.48
N THR A 132 -10.97 35.36 34.77
CA THR A 132 -11.53 35.32 36.12
C THR A 132 -12.11 33.94 36.41
N LYS A 133 -12.42 33.64 37.67
CA LYS A 133 -12.99 32.35 38.13
C LYS A 133 -14.49 32.19 37.80
N ASP A 134 -14.99 32.82 36.76
CA ASP A 134 -16.42 32.86 36.43
C ASP A 134 -16.75 31.99 35.21
N ALA A 135 -17.88 31.29 35.26
CA ALA A 135 -18.26 30.28 34.26
C ALA A 135 -18.50 30.88 32.85
N GLU A 136 -18.84 32.16 32.75
CA GLU A 136 -18.96 32.88 31.46
C GLU A 136 -17.63 32.93 30.69
N VAL A 137 -16.49 32.76 31.38
CA VAL A 137 -15.15 32.69 30.75
C VAL A 137 -14.89 31.32 30.12
N LEU A 138 -15.48 30.24 30.67
CA LEU A 138 -15.30 28.87 30.18
C LEU A 138 -16.02 28.64 28.86
N GLU A 139 -17.25 29.17 28.74
CA GLU A 139 -17.99 29.18 27.47
C GLU A 139 -17.15 29.90 26.40
N ARG A 140 -16.54 31.05 26.73
CA ARG A 140 -15.65 31.77 25.81
C ARG A 140 -14.37 31.01 25.46
N LEU A 141 -13.78 30.24 26.38
CA LEU A 141 -12.61 29.41 26.05
C LEU A 141 -12.95 28.30 25.05
N LEU A 142 -14.18 27.81 25.08
CA LEU A 142 -14.67 26.72 24.23
C LEU A 142 -15.45 27.21 23.00
N ASP A 143 -15.62 28.53 22.85
CA ASP A 143 -16.14 29.12 21.60
C ASP A 143 -15.33 28.58 20.43
N THR A 144 -16.03 28.16 19.37
CA THR A 144 -15.41 27.59 18.17
C THR A 144 -14.33 28.51 17.58
N ASP A 145 -14.50 29.83 17.74
CA ASP A 145 -13.55 30.86 17.30
C ASP A 145 -12.27 30.95 18.15
N ASN A 146 -12.24 30.34 19.34
CA ASN A 146 -11.06 30.33 20.23
C ASN A 146 -10.39 28.95 20.33
N VAL A 147 -11.06 27.87 19.92
CA VAL A 147 -10.49 26.51 19.92
C VAL A 147 -9.59 26.31 18.69
N ASP A 148 -8.30 26.09 18.94
CA ASP A 148 -7.28 25.81 17.91
C ASP A 148 -7.14 24.30 17.66
N LYS A 149 -7.23 23.48 18.72
CA LYS A 149 -7.18 22.00 18.66
C LYS A 149 -8.24 21.42 19.57
N TYR A 150 -8.88 20.34 19.12
CA TYR A 150 -9.97 19.65 19.80
C TYR A 150 -9.84 18.14 19.63
N ALA A 151 -9.90 17.39 20.73
CA ALA A 151 -10.03 15.95 20.72
C ALA A 151 -11.05 15.51 21.77
N ARG A 152 -11.99 14.63 21.40
CA ARG A 152 -12.94 14.00 22.30
C ARG A 152 -12.80 12.49 22.21
N PHE A 153 -12.49 11.88 23.34
CA PHE A 153 -12.52 10.44 23.55
C PHE A 153 -13.88 10.08 24.10
N ARG A 154 -14.69 9.39 23.32
CA ARG A 154 -16.05 8.99 23.65
C ARG A 154 -16.13 7.48 23.83
N GLN A 155 -16.53 7.03 25.01
CA GLN A 155 -16.84 5.63 25.24
C GLN A 155 -18.13 5.26 24.50
N THR A 156 -18.09 4.17 23.75
CA THR A 156 -19.24 3.60 23.03
C THR A 156 -19.37 2.11 23.35
N GLU A 157 -20.43 1.47 22.85
CA GLU A 157 -20.62 0.01 22.97
C GLU A 157 -19.48 -0.79 22.31
N ASN A 158 -18.81 -0.22 21.29
CA ASN A 158 -17.77 -0.88 20.51
C ASN A 158 -16.34 -0.53 20.96
N GLY A 159 -16.18 0.24 22.04
CA GLY A 159 -14.88 0.76 22.50
C GLY A 159 -14.85 2.28 22.53
N ILE A 160 -13.65 2.87 22.49
CA ILE A 160 -13.48 4.33 22.52
C ILE A 160 -13.34 4.85 21.09
N GLU A 161 -14.15 5.85 20.76
CA GLU A 161 -14.03 6.64 19.53
C GLU A 161 -13.36 7.98 19.84
N VAL A 162 -12.44 8.39 18.98
CA VAL A 162 -11.75 9.68 19.03
C VAL A 162 -12.32 10.58 17.95
N LEU A 163 -12.95 11.68 18.36
CA LEU A 163 -13.39 12.76 17.48
C LEU A 163 -12.35 13.87 17.56
N GLN A 164 -11.83 14.35 16.43
CA GLN A 164 -10.81 15.39 16.46
C GLN A 164 -11.01 16.47 15.40
N PHE A 165 -10.54 17.67 15.72
CA PHE A 165 -10.47 18.81 14.82
C PHE A 165 -9.25 19.68 15.17
N GLU A 166 -8.61 20.23 14.16
CA GLU A 166 -7.56 21.23 14.33
C GLU A 166 -7.70 22.36 13.30
N ARG A 167 -7.74 23.61 13.77
CA ARG A 167 -7.89 24.80 12.90
C ARG A 167 -6.69 24.99 11.96
N SER A 168 -5.51 24.62 12.43
CA SER A 168 -4.27 24.71 11.68
C SER A 168 -3.46 23.49 12.04
N VAL A 169 -3.54 22.49 11.17
CA VAL A 169 -2.96 21.17 11.39
C VAL A 169 -1.49 21.29 11.81
N SER A 170 -1.13 20.54 12.86
CA SER A 170 0.21 20.55 13.43
C SER A 170 0.68 19.15 13.79
N LYS A 171 1.90 18.84 13.35
CA LYS A 171 2.60 17.58 13.66
C LYS A 171 2.52 17.19 15.16
N SER A 172 2.62 18.15 16.08
CA SER A 172 2.56 17.89 17.53
C SER A 172 1.23 17.33 18.02
N PHE A 173 0.10 17.83 17.50
CA PHE A 173 -1.22 17.38 17.96
C PHE A 173 -1.57 16.04 17.37
N SER A 174 -1.21 15.85 16.11
CA SER A 174 -1.42 14.59 15.43
C SER A 174 -0.50 13.47 15.94
N GLU A 175 0.78 13.77 16.26
CA GLU A 175 1.69 12.86 16.99
C GLU A 175 1.06 12.44 18.34
N PHE A 176 0.51 13.40 19.09
CA PHE A 176 -0.14 13.11 20.37
C PHE A 176 -1.37 12.20 20.21
N LEU A 177 -2.13 12.35 19.12
CA LEU A 177 -3.29 11.51 18.81
C LEU A 177 -2.94 10.22 18.06
N GLY A 178 -1.65 9.95 17.80
CA GLY A 178 -1.25 8.75 17.06
C GLY A 178 -1.73 8.72 15.61
N LEU A 179 -1.99 9.89 15.02
CA LEU A 179 -2.36 10.01 13.61
C LEU A 179 -1.09 9.87 12.75
N ASN A 180 -1.17 9.14 11.64
CA ASN A 180 -0.02 8.92 10.77
C ASN A 180 0.45 10.27 10.16
N PRO A 181 1.74 10.65 10.29
CA PRO A 181 2.38 11.80 9.61
C PRO A 181 1.97 12.01 8.15
N GLU A 182 1.63 10.93 7.47
CA GLU A 182 1.27 10.89 6.05
C GLU A 182 -0.22 11.13 5.81
N GLU A 183 -1.11 10.63 6.66
CA GLU A 183 -2.54 11.00 6.64
C GLU A 183 -2.73 12.50 6.91
N ILE A 184 -1.91 13.03 7.82
CA ILE A 184 -1.81 14.46 8.10
C ILE A 184 -1.26 15.19 6.88
N ALA A 185 -0.22 14.67 6.22
CA ALA A 185 0.33 15.28 5.01
C ALA A 185 -0.64 15.26 3.83
N TYR A 186 -1.55 14.28 3.77
CA TYR A 186 -2.61 14.18 2.77
C TYR A 186 -3.77 15.13 3.07
N GLN A 187 -4.23 15.23 4.32
CA GLN A 187 -5.23 16.22 4.71
C GLN A 187 -4.68 17.66 4.68
N GLU A 188 -3.38 17.85 4.91
CA GLU A 188 -2.64 19.12 4.75
C GLU A 188 -2.18 19.36 3.30
N ALA A 189 -2.34 18.39 2.39
CA ALA A 189 -1.76 18.41 1.05
C ALA A 189 -2.20 19.64 0.27
N GLY A 190 -3.39 20.20 0.55
CA GLY A 190 -3.90 21.39 -0.14
C GLY A 190 -3.83 21.26 -1.66
N ASP A 191 -3.84 22.39 -2.35
CA ASP A 191 -3.74 22.37 -3.82
C ASP A 191 -2.34 21.92 -4.28
N ILE A 192 -2.33 21.06 -5.30
CA ILE A 192 -1.13 20.64 -6.01
C ILE A 192 -0.75 21.73 -7.00
N LYS A 193 0.49 22.23 -6.89
CA LYS A 193 1.01 23.36 -7.66
C LYS A 193 2.25 22.94 -8.44
N ILE A 194 2.13 22.89 -9.76
CA ILE A 194 3.22 22.57 -10.67
C ILE A 194 3.79 23.87 -11.20
N PHE A 195 5.05 24.16 -10.89
CA PHE A 195 5.72 25.39 -11.34
C PHE A 195 6.48 25.12 -12.63
N THR A 196 6.30 25.99 -13.61
CA THR A 196 6.88 25.88 -14.95
C THR A 196 7.41 27.23 -15.45
N GLU A 197 8.06 27.24 -16.61
CA GLU A 197 8.50 28.42 -17.33
C GLU A 197 7.93 28.40 -18.75
N ILE A 198 7.23 29.47 -19.13
CA ILE A 198 6.63 29.67 -20.45
C ILE A 198 7.11 31.02 -20.98
N ASP A 199 7.79 31.04 -22.13
CA ASP A 199 8.31 32.27 -22.76
C ASP A 199 9.07 33.20 -21.78
N ASP A 200 10.06 32.64 -21.07
CA ASP A 200 10.87 33.33 -20.03
C ASP A 200 10.05 33.91 -18.85
N SER A 201 8.82 33.44 -18.67
CA SER A 201 7.92 33.85 -17.58
C SER A 201 7.58 32.66 -16.69
N SER A 202 7.70 32.85 -15.37
CA SER A 202 7.29 31.83 -14.40
C SER A 202 5.76 31.69 -14.39
N ALA A 203 5.27 30.49 -14.64
CA ALA A 203 3.85 30.14 -14.55
C ALA A 203 3.66 29.01 -13.53
N ARG A 204 2.41 28.82 -13.09
CA ARG A 204 2.05 27.67 -12.26
C ARG A 204 0.68 27.13 -12.68
N PHE A 205 0.56 25.82 -12.70
CA PHE A 205 -0.72 25.13 -12.70
C PHE A 205 -1.09 24.80 -11.26
N GLU A 206 -2.34 24.95 -10.91
CA GLU A 206 -2.85 24.77 -9.55
C GLU A 206 -4.11 23.92 -9.65
N PHE A 207 -4.09 22.75 -9.03
CA PHE A 207 -5.15 21.76 -9.05
C PHE A 207 -5.60 21.51 -7.62
N ALA A 208 -6.92 21.49 -7.40
CA ALA A 208 -7.45 20.85 -6.19
C ALA A 208 -7.08 19.36 -6.24
N GLN A 209 -6.98 18.72 -5.08
CA GLN A 209 -6.59 17.31 -5.01
C GLN A 209 -7.52 16.40 -5.83
N GLU A 210 -8.84 16.50 -5.63
CA GLU A 210 -9.84 15.72 -6.38
C GLU A 210 -9.71 15.95 -7.90
N GLU A 211 -9.42 17.18 -8.32
CA GLU A 211 -9.21 17.53 -9.73
C GLU A 211 -7.92 16.92 -10.28
N PHE A 212 -6.87 16.84 -9.46
CA PHE A 212 -5.62 16.18 -9.85
C PHE A 212 -5.83 14.68 -10.00
N GLU A 213 -6.50 14.03 -9.04
CA GLU A 213 -6.86 12.62 -9.12
C GLU A 213 -7.66 12.31 -10.39
N GLU A 214 -8.70 13.10 -10.67
CA GLU A 214 -9.54 12.92 -11.87
C GLU A 214 -8.70 13.05 -13.16
N LYS A 215 -7.90 14.11 -13.29
CA LYS A 215 -7.20 14.41 -14.56
C LYS A 215 -5.96 13.57 -14.84
N PHE A 216 -5.22 13.20 -13.80
CA PHE A 216 -3.94 12.52 -13.92
C PHE A 216 -4.05 11.01 -13.72
N ILE A 217 -5.05 10.55 -12.94
CA ILE A 217 -5.19 9.12 -12.60
C ILE A 217 -6.39 8.49 -13.31
N VAL A 218 -7.55 9.15 -13.30
CA VAL A 218 -8.80 8.56 -13.81
C VAL A 218 -8.95 8.74 -15.32
N ASP A 219 -8.82 9.98 -15.79
CA ASP A 219 -9.01 10.32 -17.20
C ASP A 219 -7.72 10.16 -18.02
N GLU A 220 -6.55 10.23 -17.36
CA GLU A 220 -5.22 10.21 -17.99
C GLU A 220 -5.06 11.26 -19.11
N ASP A 221 -5.85 12.34 -19.09
CA ASP A 221 -5.80 13.45 -20.05
C ASP A 221 -4.55 14.34 -19.85
N TYR A 222 -3.98 14.26 -18.65
CA TYR A 222 -2.76 14.95 -18.25
C TYR A 222 -1.74 13.91 -17.81
N CYS A 223 -0.49 14.09 -18.22
CA CYS A 223 0.62 13.25 -17.77
C CYS A 223 1.66 14.12 -17.08
N LEU A 224 2.28 13.57 -16.04
CA LEU A 224 3.38 14.20 -15.35
C LEU A 224 4.50 13.17 -15.26
N HIS A 225 5.61 13.39 -15.95
CA HIS A 225 6.73 12.44 -15.99
C HIS A 225 8.03 13.18 -16.31
N THR A 226 9.17 12.69 -15.84
CA THR A 226 10.51 13.15 -16.30
C THR A 226 10.69 14.69 -16.31
N GLU A 227 10.19 15.39 -15.29
CA GLU A 227 10.18 16.87 -15.23
C GLU A 227 9.39 17.56 -16.35
N ILE A 228 8.37 16.91 -16.91
CA ILE A 228 7.46 17.45 -17.92
C ILE A 228 6.02 17.27 -17.44
N LEU A 229 5.24 18.34 -17.56
CA LEU A 229 3.79 18.31 -17.48
C LEU A 229 3.22 18.32 -18.89
N GLU A 230 2.63 17.22 -19.30
CA GLU A 230 1.87 17.10 -20.52
C GLU A 230 0.40 17.43 -20.25
N THR A 231 -0.14 18.31 -21.06
CA THR A 231 -1.57 18.66 -21.07
C THR A 231 -2.14 18.28 -22.44
N PRO A 232 -3.47 18.20 -22.62
CA PRO A 232 -4.06 17.80 -23.89
C PRO A 232 -3.63 18.61 -25.13
N ASN A 233 -3.05 19.80 -24.93
CA ASN A 233 -2.69 20.71 -26.02
C ASN A 233 -1.20 21.08 -26.06
N ASN A 234 -0.43 20.87 -24.99
CA ASN A 234 0.93 21.38 -24.84
C ASN A 234 1.72 20.60 -23.77
N GLU A 235 3.03 20.65 -23.88
CA GLU A 235 3.99 20.16 -22.89
C GLU A 235 4.68 21.34 -22.21
N TYR A 236 4.94 21.23 -20.91
CA TYR A 236 5.56 22.28 -20.11
C TYR A 236 6.67 21.70 -19.22
N PRO A 237 7.87 22.30 -19.19
CA PRO A 237 8.92 21.84 -18.29
C PRO A 237 8.55 22.12 -16.83
N VAL A 238 8.79 21.17 -15.94
CA VAL A 238 8.53 21.28 -14.50
C VAL A 238 9.81 21.72 -13.82
N ASN A 239 9.71 22.80 -13.04
CA ASN A 239 10.83 23.32 -12.25
C ASN A 239 10.83 22.78 -10.82
N HIS A 240 9.64 22.61 -10.25
CA HIS A 240 9.38 21.99 -8.96
C HIS A 240 7.88 21.85 -8.76
N ILE A 241 7.49 20.99 -7.82
CA ILE A 241 6.10 20.78 -7.44
C ILE A 241 5.92 21.17 -5.97
N LYS A 242 4.73 21.66 -5.64
CA LYS A 242 4.30 21.78 -4.26
C LYS A 242 2.99 21.06 -4.06
N MET A 243 2.94 20.25 -3.02
CA MET A 243 1.70 19.75 -2.44
C MET A 243 1.56 20.47 -1.10
N GLY A 244 0.74 21.53 -1.11
CA GLY A 244 0.44 22.30 0.08
C GLY A 244 1.65 23.13 0.51
N ARG A 245 2.23 22.79 1.66
CA ARG A 245 3.46 23.44 2.16
C ARG A 245 4.73 22.71 1.75
N ARG A 246 4.63 21.43 1.37
CA ARG A 246 5.79 20.63 0.97
C ARG A 246 6.21 20.99 -0.44
N ARG A 247 7.51 21.03 -0.67
CA ARG A 247 8.13 21.26 -1.98
C ARG A 247 8.89 19.99 -2.36
N TYR A 248 8.71 19.60 -3.61
CA TYR A 248 9.41 18.50 -4.27
C TYR A 248 10.27 19.10 -5.35
N ASP A 249 11.55 18.75 -5.35
CA ASP A 249 12.48 19.27 -6.36
C ASP A 249 12.43 18.45 -7.66
N THR A 250 11.83 17.27 -7.63
CA THR A 250 11.61 16.41 -8.80
C THR A 250 10.16 15.92 -8.90
N VAL A 251 9.71 15.64 -10.12
CA VAL A 251 8.43 14.98 -10.40
C VAL A 251 8.32 13.63 -9.70
N ASP A 252 9.35 12.79 -9.81
CA ASP A 252 9.32 11.41 -9.30
C ASP A 252 9.11 11.37 -7.78
N GLU A 253 9.82 12.21 -7.01
CA GLU A 253 9.63 12.32 -5.55
C GLU A 253 8.18 12.71 -5.20
N PHE A 254 7.60 13.64 -5.95
CA PHE A 254 6.22 14.04 -5.75
C PHE A 254 5.25 12.90 -6.04
N LEU A 255 5.38 12.25 -7.20
CA LEU A 255 4.45 11.21 -7.63
C LEU A 255 4.57 9.96 -6.77
N GLN A 256 5.77 9.54 -6.39
CA GLN A 256 5.95 8.45 -5.41
C GLN A 256 5.18 8.71 -4.12
N GLN A 257 5.30 9.92 -3.56
CA GLN A 257 4.57 10.23 -2.34
C GLN A 257 3.06 10.36 -2.59
N PHE A 258 2.66 11.00 -3.69
CA PHE A 258 1.25 11.19 -4.03
C PHE A 258 0.54 9.83 -4.17
N TYR A 259 1.12 8.90 -4.93
CA TYR A 259 0.58 7.54 -5.10
C TYR A 259 0.59 6.74 -3.79
N ALA A 260 1.65 6.85 -2.98
CA ALA A 260 1.69 6.20 -1.67
C ALA A 260 0.55 6.65 -0.76
N LEU A 261 0.17 7.94 -0.82
CA LEU A 261 -0.95 8.48 -0.07
C LEU A 261 -2.29 8.09 -0.70
N TYR A 262 -2.44 8.25 -2.02
CA TYR A 262 -3.68 7.96 -2.75
C TYR A 262 -4.13 6.51 -2.59
N TYR A 263 -3.18 5.57 -2.64
CA TYR A 263 -3.44 4.14 -2.47
C TYR A 263 -3.27 3.64 -1.03
N ASP A 264 -2.98 4.53 -0.06
CA ASP A 264 -2.73 4.19 1.34
C ASP A 264 -1.66 3.08 1.51
N LEU A 265 -0.60 3.14 0.69
CA LEU A 265 0.41 2.07 0.58
C LEU A 265 1.16 1.85 1.88
N ASN A 266 1.31 2.86 2.73
CA ASN A 266 2.03 2.74 3.99
C ASN A 266 1.23 1.98 5.05
N THR A 267 -0.07 2.24 5.16
CA THR A 267 -0.97 1.42 6.00
C THR A 267 -0.99 -0.01 5.50
N ILE A 268 -1.08 -0.20 4.19
CA ILE A 268 -1.07 -1.50 3.54
C ILE A 268 0.25 -2.25 3.78
N LYS A 269 1.40 -1.57 3.70
CA LYS A 269 2.73 -2.12 4.00
C LYS A 269 2.85 -2.53 5.47
N SER A 270 2.41 -1.69 6.39
CA SER A 270 2.37 -2.01 7.83
C SER A 270 1.51 -3.25 8.11
N GLN A 271 0.34 -3.36 7.46
CA GLN A 271 -0.51 -4.54 7.54
C GLN A 271 0.17 -5.80 6.97
N TYR A 272 0.85 -5.68 5.83
CA TYR A 272 1.63 -6.77 5.24
C TYR A 272 2.75 -7.21 6.17
N ASP A 273 3.55 -6.28 6.70
CA ASP A 273 4.67 -6.56 7.60
C ASP A 273 4.19 -7.27 8.87
N THR A 274 3.04 -6.85 9.42
CA THR A 274 2.41 -7.53 10.57
C THR A 274 2.09 -9.00 10.29
N ILE A 275 1.64 -9.32 9.07
CA ILE A 275 1.36 -10.71 8.66
C ILE A 275 2.68 -11.47 8.42
N ALA A 276 3.60 -10.86 7.66
CA ALA A 276 4.84 -11.48 7.23
C ALA A 276 5.82 -11.75 8.39
N GLU A 277 5.91 -10.83 9.36
CA GLU A 277 6.77 -10.93 10.55
C GLU A 277 6.14 -11.72 11.70
N SER A 278 4.90 -12.20 11.55
CA SER A 278 4.23 -12.90 12.64
C SER A 278 5.00 -14.19 13.02
N MET A 279 5.61 -14.16 14.23
CA MET A 279 6.50 -15.21 14.75
C MET A 279 5.76 -16.51 15.11
N THR A 280 4.43 -16.49 15.15
CA THR A 280 3.60 -17.68 15.30
C THR A 280 3.49 -18.36 13.93
N PRO A 281 3.93 -19.62 13.77
CA PRO A 281 3.54 -20.40 12.61
C PRO A 281 2.02 -20.36 12.55
N HIS A 282 1.46 -19.71 11.54
CA HIS A 282 0.02 -19.72 11.40
C HIS A 282 -0.38 -21.19 11.31
N THR A 283 -1.22 -21.65 12.24
CA THR A 283 -1.76 -23.02 12.22
C THR A 283 -2.64 -23.27 10.98
N THR A 284 -2.91 -22.21 10.23
CA THR A 284 -3.75 -22.14 9.04
C THR A 284 -3.08 -21.21 8.03
N ALA A 285 -3.01 -21.62 6.76
CA ALA A 285 -2.40 -20.83 5.70
C ALA A 285 -3.00 -19.42 5.61
N VAL A 286 -2.16 -18.41 5.37
CA VAL A 286 -2.62 -17.07 5.01
C VAL A 286 -2.97 -17.10 3.52
N VAL A 287 -4.15 -16.59 3.19
CA VAL A 287 -4.64 -16.57 1.81
C VAL A 287 -4.88 -15.14 1.36
N ASP A 288 -4.31 -14.81 0.22
CA ASP A 288 -4.39 -13.53 -0.44
C ASP A 288 -5.52 -13.50 -1.48
N HIS A 289 -6.46 -12.56 -1.33
CA HIS A 289 -7.56 -12.29 -2.24
C HIS A 289 -7.40 -10.89 -2.84
N ALA A 290 -8.16 -10.61 -3.91
CA ALA A 290 -8.05 -9.35 -4.63
C ALA A 290 -8.27 -8.11 -3.74
N ASP A 291 -9.24 -8.19 -2.82
CA ASP A 291 -9.70 -7.09 -1.97
C ASP A 291 -9.22 -7.20 -0.52
N LYS A 292 -8.66 -8.35 -0.13
CA LYS A 292 -8.30 -8.64 1.26
C LYS A 292 -7.32 -9.79 1.41
N ALA A 293 -6.60 -9.83 2.52
CA ALA A 293 -5.91 -11.01 3.00
C ALA A 293 -6.71 -11.65 4.15
N THR A 294 -6.70 -12.98 4.22
CA THR A 294 -7.33 -13.74 5.31
C THR A 294 -6.29 -14.54 6.07
N THR A 295 -6.17 -14.31 7.37
CA THR A 295 -5.32 -15.09 8.27
C THR A 295 -6.20 -16.04 9.09
N GLY A 296 -5.76 -17.28 9.29
CA GLY A 296 -6.49 -18.22 10.14
C GLY A 296 -6.01 -18.16 11.59
N GLY A 297 -6.94 -17.95 12.53
CA GLY A 297 -6.65 -17.90 13.96
C GLY A 297 -7.61 -18.75 14.81
N PRO A 298 -7.28 -18.97 16.10
CA PRO A 298 -8.11 -19.75 17.03
C PRO A 298 -9.51 -19.15 17.28
N ASN A 299 -9.69 -17.86 16.96
CA ASN A 299 -10.97 -17.14 17.09
C ASN A 299 -11.74 -17.01 15.77
N GLY A 300 -11.29 -17.69 14.69
CA GLY A 300 -11.83 -17.55 13.34
C GLY A 300 -10.88 -16.83 12.39
N PRO A 301 -11.24 -16.71 11.10
CA PRO A 301 -10.45 -15.97 10.13
C PRO A 301 -10.48 -14.47 10.43
N THR A 302 -9.32 -13.83 10.46
CA THR A 302 -9.22 -12.36 10.48
C THR A 302 -9.07 -11.88 9.04
N GLU A 303 -9.80 -10.84 8.67
CA GLU A 303 -9.75 -10.24 7.34
C GLU A 303 -9.02 -8.90 7.41
N ILE A 304 -8.07 -8.69 6.51
CA ILE A 304 -7.28 -7.48 6.38
C ILE A 304 -7.59 -6.90 5.00
N MET A 305 -8.25 -5.74 4.98
CA MET A 305 -8.73 -5.11 3.75
C MET A 305 -7.60 -4.35 3.05
N LYS A 306 -7.50 -4.46 1.71
CA LYS A 306 -6.42 -3.87 0.90
C LYS A 306 -6.77 -2.52 0.26
N GLY A 307 -7.79 -1.83 0.76
CA GLY A 307 -8.36 -0.66 0.09
C GLY A 307 -9.33 -1.03 -1.05
N SER A 308 -10.12 -0.05 -1.52
CA SER A 308 -11.29 -0.28 -2.40
C SER A 308 -11.10 0.18 -3.85
N ASP A 309 -11.47 -0.71 -4.79
CA ASP A 309 -12.07 -0.49 -6.13
C ASP A 309 -11.41 0.44 -7.17
N SER A 310 -10.20 0.96 -6.97
CA SER A 310 -9.54 1.90 -7.89
C SER A 310 -8.86 1.28 -9.14
N GLY A 311 -9.05 -0.01 -9.42
CA GLY A 311 -8.34 -0.69 -10.52
C GLY A 311 -6.88 -1.07 -10.19
N PHE A 312 -6.36 -0.57 -9.07
CA PHE A 312 -5.05 -0.87 -8.51
C PHE A 312 -5.13 -2.07 -7.56
N SER A 313 -4.43 -3.16 -7.89
CA SER A 313 -4.47 -4.42 -7.15
C SER A 313 -3.22 -4.61 -6.30
N VAL A 314 -3.39 -4.61 -4.98
CA VAL A 314 -2.31 -4.84 -4.03
C VAL A 314 -2.07 -6.33 -3.81
N VAL A 315 -0.83 -6.77 -3.90
CA VAL A 315 -0.39 -8.16 -3.72
C VAL A 315 0.31 -8.32 -2.37
N PHE A 316 -0.13 -9.32 -1.60
CA PHE A 316 0.52 -9.75 -0.35
C PHE A 316 1.20 -11.12 -0.52
N ALA A 317 1.04 -11.76 -1.67
CA ALA A 317 1.55 -13.09 -1.93
C ALA A 317 3.08 -13.17 -1.85
N ASP A 318 3.53 -13.81 -0.79
CA ASP A 318 4.91 -14.08 -0.43
C ASP A 318 5.09 -15.59 -0.19
N LYS A 319 6.27 -16.03 0.22
CA LYS A 319 6.62 -17.44 0.52
C LYS A 319 5.58 -18.16 1.39
N ASN A 320 4.98 -17.45 2.34
CA ASN A 320 4.03 -18.00 3.32
C ASN A 320 2.58 -17.54 3.09
N ILE A 321 2.32 -16.77 2.03
CA ILE A 321 1.02 -16.16 1.76
C ILE A 321 0.56 -16.62 0.37
N GLU A 322 -0.47 -17.46 0.32
CA GLU A 322 -0.93 -18.08 -0.93
C GLU A 322 -1.99 -17.22 -1.63
N ILE A 323 -1.86 -16.99 -2.94
CA ILE A 323 -2.92 -16.38 -3.74
C ILE A 323 -4.12 -17.34 -3.83
N SER A 324 -5.29 -16.83 -3.48
CA SER A 324 -6.55 -17.55 -3.61
C SER A 324 -6.74 -18.07 -5.04
N ALA A 325 -7.26 -19.29 -5.18
CA ALA A 325 -7.51 -19.90 -6.48
C ALA A 325 -8.47 -19.06 -7.34
N LYS A 326 -9.42 -18.36 -6.71
CA LYS A 326 -10.36 -17.46 -7.39
C LYS A 326 -9.63 -16.27 -8.00
N TRP A 327 -8.74 -15.61 -7.26
CA TRP A 327 -8.02 -14.45 -7.77
C TRP A 327 -6.98 -14.83 -8.82
N ARG A 328 -6.22 -15.92 -8.63
CA ARG A 328 -5.35 -16.49 -9.68
C ARG A 328 -6.10 -16.77 -10.98
N LEU A 329 -7.31 -17.31 -10.88
CA LEU A 329 -8.16 -17.52 -12.06
C LEU A 329 -8.56 -16.20 -12.73
N GLN A 330 -8.90 -15.16 -11.95
CA GLN A 330 -9.22 -13.84 -12.50
C GLN A 330 -8.01 -13.23 -13.22
N LEU A 331 -6.84 -13.20 -12.59
CA LEU A 331 -5.60 -12.69 -13.20
C LEU A 331 -5.25 -13.46 -14.48
N SER A 332 -5.35 -14.79 -14.48
CA SER A 332 -5.09 -15.60 -15.68
C SER A 332 -6.07 -15.33 -16.83
N LYS A 333 -7.30 -14.87 -16.53
CA LYS A 333 -8.25 -14.45 -17.56
C LYS A 333 -7.89 -13.09 -18.11
N LYS A 334 -7.56 -12.13 -17.25
CA LYS A 334 -7.15 -10.78 -17.65
C LYS A 334 -5.91 -10.81 -18.54
N LEU A 335 -4.94 -11.67 -18.20
CA LEU A 335 -3.75 -11.92 -19.02
C LEU A 335 -4.09 -12.33 -20.47
N ARG A 336 -5.13 -13.14 -20.66
CA ARG A 336 -5.56 -13.63 -21.99
C ARG A 336 -6.48 -12.68 -22.72
N SER A 337 -7.15 -11.76 -22.02
CA SER A 337 -8.09 -10.81 -22.61
C SER A 337 -7.48 -9.44 -22.84
N GLU A 338 -6.17 -9.28 -22.64
CA GLU A 338 -5.45 -7.99 -22.73
C GLU A 338 -6.06 -6.91 -21.81
N GLU A 339 -6.76 -7.32 -20.74
CA GLU A 339 -7.35 -6.37 -19.81
C GLU A 339 -6.25 -5.88 -18.87
N LYS A 340 -5.97 -4.57 -18.93
CA LYS A 340 -4.98 -3.91 -18.08
C LYS A 340 -5.20 -4.24 -16.60
N VAL A 341 -4.11 -4.54 -15.89
CA VAL A 341 -4.10 -4.79 -14.45
C VAL A 341 -2.93 -4.06 -13.82
N GLN A 342 -3.23 -3.13 -12.93
CA GLN A 342 -2.22 -2.48 -12.12
C GLN A 342 -1.94 -3.33 -10.89
N LEU A 343 -0.68 -3.65 -10.65
CA LEU A 343 -0.22 -4.52 -9.57
C LEU A 343 0.86 -3.83 -8.75
N HIS A 344 0.75 -3.93 -7.43
CA HIS A 344 1.81 -3.52 -6.52
C HIS A 344 1.93 -4.50 -5.36
N HIS A 345 3.11 -5.04 -5.14
CA HIS A 345 3.40 -5.88 -3.99
C HIS A 345 3.74 -5.02 -2.77
N ALA A 346 2.98 -5.20 -1.68
CA ALA A 346 3.05 -4.36 -0.48
C ALA A 346 4.40 -4.42 0.26
N GLY A 347 5.11 -5.55 0.17
CA GLY A 347 6.43 -5.73 0.76
C GLY A 347 7.61 -5.18 -0.06
N ASN A 348 7.35 -4.60 -1.23
CA ASN A 348 8.37 -3.93 -2.06
C ASN A 348 8.10 -2.43 -2.07
N ASP A 349 9.12 -1.63 -2.41
CA ASP A 349 8.89 -0.19 -2.59
C ASP A 349 8.00 0.06 -3.83
N PHE A 350 7.33 1.21 -3.84
CA PHE A 350 6.53 1.66 -4.97
C PHE A 350 7.41 2.42 -5.96
N VAL A 351 7.19 2.19 -7.25
CA VAL A 351 7.75 2.99 -8.34
C VAL A 351 6.61 3.52 -9.19
N GLU A 352 6.77 4.74 -9.70
CA GLU A 352 5.75 5.40 -10.51
C GLU A 352 5.66 4.81 -11.92
N GLU A 353 6.81 4.61 -12.57
CA GLU A 353 6.88 3.98 -13.88
C GLU A 353 6.76 2.45 -13.72
N PRO A 354 5.66 1.82 -14.17
CA PRO A 354 5.49 0.40 -14.00
C PRO A 354 6.30 -0.38 -15.03
N VAL A 355 6.75 -1.57 -14.63
CA VAL A 355 7.24 -2.56 -15.58
C VAL A 355 6.06 -3.26 -16.24
N HIS A 356 6.08 -3.35 -17.57
CA HIS A 356 5.00 -3.94 -18.35
C HIS A 356 5.27 -5.42 -18.62
N VAL A 357 4.34 -6.28 -18.21
CA VAL A 357 4.35 -7.72 -18.50
C VAL A 357 3.01 -8.12 -19.10
N GLY A 358 2.94 -8.14 -20.43
CA GLY A 358 1.69 -8.25 -21.16
C GLY A 358 0.74 -7.10 -20.74
N PRO A 359 -0.46 -7.41 -20.21
CA PRO A 359 -1.39 -6.40 -19.74
C PRO A 359 -1.16 -6.02 -18.26
N PHE A 360 -0.14 -6.55 -17.59
CA PHE A 360 0.16 -6.21 -16.19
C PHE A 360 1.11 -5.03 -16.11
N GLU A 361 0.69 -3.98 -15.42
CA GLU A 361 1.49 -2.82 -15.06
C GLU A 361 1.96 -3.02 -13.61
N VAL A 362 3.24 -3.36 -13.40
CA VAL A 362 3.79 -3.71 -12.09
C VAL A 362 4.58 -2.55 -11.49
N TYR A 363 4.02 -1.93 -10.45
CA TYR A 363 4.54 -0.74 -9.76
C TYR A 363 5.49 -1.13 -8.62
N ASN A 364 6.46 -1.99 -8.90
CA ASN A 364 7.54 -2.35 -7.99
C ASN A 364 8.89 -2.18 -8.69
N PRO A 365 9.99 -1.88 -7.96
CA PRO A 365 11.31 -1.74 -8.55
C PRO A 365 11.78 -3.11 -9.05
N ILE A 366 11.67 -3.32 -10.35
CA ILE A 366 12.04 -4.56 -11.02
C ILE A 366 12.99 -4.20 -12.16
N ASP A 367 14.19 -4.77 -12.15
CA ASP A 367 15.19 -4.58 -13.20
C ASP A 367 15.13 -5.76 -14.18
N ILE A 368 14.31 -5.64 -15.23
CA ILE A 368 14.15 -6.66 -16.27
C ILE A 368 14.12 -6.07 -17.67
N ASP A 369 14.48 -6.89 -18.66
CA ASP A 369 14.27 -6.57 -20.08
C ASP A 369 12.81 -6.86 -20.47
N GLU A 370 11.92 -5.89 -20.17
CA GLU A 370 10.49 -6.00 -20.45
C GLU A 370 10.18 -6.14 -21.94
N GLU A 371 10.95 -5.50 -22.83
CA GLU A 371 10.71 -5.54 -24.28
C GLU A 371 10.80 -6.97 -24.79
N ARG A 372 11.84 -7.70 -24.37
CA ARG A 372 12.05 -9.08 -24.80
C ARG A 372 11.08 -10.05 -24.16
N LEU A 373 10.74 -9.85 -22.88
CA LEU A 373 9.72 -10.67 -22.23
C LEU A 373 8.34 -10.49 -22.91
N ASN A 374 8.01 -9.26 -23.32
CA ASN A 374 6.77 -8.98 -24.04
C ASN A 374 6.74 -9.54 -25.46
N LYS A 375 7.89 -9.73 -26.13
CA LYS A 375 7.92 -10.50 -27.40
C LYS A 375 7.38 -11.93 -27.24
N LEU A 376 7.61 -12.57 -26.08
CA LEU A 376 6.97 -13.87 -25.80
C LEU A 376 5.46 -13.70 -25.58
N TYR A 377 5.02 -12.67 -24.88
CA TYR A 377 3.60 -12.39 -24.70
C TYR A 377 2.88 -12.19 -26.04
N ASP A 378 3.46 -11.42 -26.96
CA ASP A 378 2.89 -11.12 -28.27
C ASP A 378 2.63 -12.40 -29.08
N VAL A 379 3.53 -13.39 -28.98
CA VAL A 379 3.33 -14.71 -29.59
C VAL A 379 2.03 -15.34 -29.11
N THR A 380 1.63 -15.15 -27.86
CA THR A 380 0.37 -15.71 -27.33
C THR A 380 -0.88 -15.09 -27.95
N GLN A 381 -0.76 -13.89 -28.52
CA GLN A 381 -1.84 -13.17 -29.20
C GLN A 381 -1.91 -13.46 -30.70
N GLU A 382 -0.89 -14.07 -31.27
CA GLU A 382 -0.87 -14.41 -32.68
C GLU A 382 -1.90 -15.49 -33.06
N ALA A 383 -2.49 -15.33 -34.24
CA ALA A 383 -3.45 -16.29 -34.78
C ALA A 383 -2.76 -17.64 -35.05
N GLY A 384 -3.10 -18.65 -34.26
CA GLY A 384 -2.58 -20.01 -34.40
C GLY A 384 -1.89 -20.54 -33.14
N THR A 385 -1.48 -19.68 -32.21
CA THR A 385 -0.68 -20.09 -31.05
C THR A 385 -1.37 -21.16 -30.18
N GLY A 386 -2.70 -21.16 -30.07
CA GLY A 386 -3.44 -22.24 -29.40
C GLY A 386 -3.19 -22.30 -27.88
N GLU A 387 -4.13 -22.89 -27.15
CA GLU A 387 -4.14 -22.79 -25.68
C GLU A 387 -2.90 -23.43 -25.01
N HIS A 388 -2.39 -24.53 -25.56
CA HIS A 388 -1.24 -25.23 -24.99
C HIS A 388 0.05 -24.43 -25.06
N LEU A 389 0.37 -23.83 -26.22
CA LEU A 389 1.57 -23.02 -26.35
C LEU A 389 1.44 -21.73 -25.54
N SER A 390 0.26 -21.09 -25.50
CA SER A 390 0.04 -19.94 -24.62
C SER A 390 0.31 -20.29 -23.16
N ASN A 391 -0.14 -21.45 -22.68
CA ASN A 391 0.12 -21.89 -21.30
C ASN A 391 1.61 -22.11 -21.04
N ILE A 392 2.33 -22.74 -21.98
CA ILE A 392 3.78 -22.93 -21.89
C ILE A 392 4.48 -21.58 -21.82
N ILE A 393 4.14 -20.64 -22.69
CA ILE A 393 4.74 -19.31 -22.72
C ILE A 393 4.45 -18.56 -21.41
N PHE A 394 3.22 -18.59 -20.90
CA PHE A 394 2.91 -17.97 -19.61
C PHE A 394 3.70 -18.60 -18.46
N CYS A 395 3.86 -19.93 -18.44
CA CYS A 395 4.76 -20.59 -17.48
C CYS A 395 6.19 -20.06 -17.60
N VAL A 396 6.74 -19.99 -18.81
CA VAL A 396 8.11 -19.49 -19.05
C VAL A 396 8.27 -18.04 -18.59
N MET A 397 7.32 -17.17 -18.93
CA MET A 397 7.33 -15.76 -18.54
C MET A 397 7.31 -15.61 -17.01
N PHE A 398 6.34 -16.24 -16.33
CA PHE A 398 6.22 -16.11 -14.88
C PHE A 398 7.35 -16.82 -14.12
N HIS A 399 7.88 -17.93 -14.66
CA HIS A 399 9.06 -18.56 -14.08
C HIS A 399 10.28 -17.65 -14.22
N THR A 400 10.45 -17.00 -15.38
CA THR A 400 11.54 -16.05 -15.62
C THR A 400 11.44 -14.87 -14.66
N LEU A 401 10.25 -14.29 -14.49
CA LEU A 401 10.00 -13.21 -13.52
C LEU A 401 10.24 -13.65 -12.07
N SER A 402 9.86 -14.89 -11.71
CA SER A 402 10.13 -15.43 -10.38
C SER A 402 11.62 -15.58 -10.07
N GLU A 403 12.48 -15.72 -11.08
CA GLU A 403 13.93 -15.82 -10.91
C GLU A 403 14.64 -14.46 -11.02
N TRP A 404 14.12 -13.55 -11.85
CA TRP A 404 14.72 -12.22 -12.07
C TRP A 404 14.33 -11.19 -11.00
N CYS A 405 13.15 -11.35 -10.40
CA CYS A 405 12.69 -10.43 -9.35
C CYS A 405 13.21 -10.84 -7.97
N GLU A 406 13.42 -9.85 -7.11
CA GLU A 406 13.74 -10.08 -5.70
C GLU A 406 12.48 -10.41 -4.88
N THR A 407 12.69 -10.97 -3.69
CA THR A 407 11.64 -11.16 -2.68
C THR A 407 11.09 -9.79 -2.26
N PRO A 408 9.79 -9.68 -1.93
CA PRO A 408 8.78 -10.75 -1.95
C PRO A 408 8.04 -11.01 -3.28
N ILE A 409 8.00 -10.07 -4.22
CA ILE A 409 7.17 -10.21 -5.44
C ILE A 409 7.50 -11.44 -6.30
N CYS A 410 8.73 -11.95 -6.25
CA CYS A 410 9.10 -13.19 -6.94
C CYS A 410 8.16 -14.38 -6.60
N HIS A 411 7.67 -14.44 -5.37
CA HIS A 411 6.75 -15.50 -4.93
C HIS A 411 5.37 -15.38 -5.57
N PHE A 412 4.88 -14.17 -5.83
CA PHE A 412 3.65 -13.96 -6.60
C PHE A 412 3.78 -14.57 -8.00
N PHE A 413 4.89 -14.29 -8.70
CA PHE A 413 5.15 -14.85 -10.03
C PHE A 413 5.32 -16.37 -10.00
N GLY A 414 5.98 -16.93 -8.99
CA GLY A 414 6.06 -18.38 -8.78
C GLY A 414 4.68 -19.03 -8.61
N GLN A 415 3.77 -18.40 -7.86
CA GLN A 415 2.41 -18.89 -7.68
C GLN A 415 1.53 -18.76 -8.94
N MET A 416 1.78 -17.75 -9.77
CA MET A 416 1.18 -17.62 -11.10
C MET A 416 1.72 -18.68 -12.06
N THR A 417 3.01 -19.02 -12.01
CA THR A 417 3.61 -20.13 -12.79
C THR A 417 2.89 -21.44 -12.51
N ALA A 418 2.74 -21.81 -11.24
CA ALA A 418 2.05 -23.04 -10.82
C ALA A 418 0.62 -23.14 -11.38
N ARG A 419 -0.10 -22.02 -11.49
CA ARG A 419 -1.45 -21.98 -12.05
C ARG A 419 -1.51 -22.45 -13.50
N PHE A 420 -0.51 -22.13 -14.31
CA PHE A 420 -0.45 -22.53 -15.72
C PHE A 420 0.16 -23.93 -15.87
N GLU A 421 1.08 -24.34 -15.00
CA GLU A 421 1.58 -25.72 -14.93
C GLU A 421 0.45 -26.73 -14.70
N ASP A 422 -0.51 -26.41 -13.81
CA ASP A 422 -1.71 -27.21 -13.57
C ASP A 422 -2.57 -27.43 -14.84
N GLN A 423 -2.37 -26.62 -15.89
CA GLN A 423 -3.10 -26.70 -17.17
C GLN A 423 -2.28 -27.36 -18.29
N LEU A 424 -1.02 -27.74 -18.04
CA LEU A 424 -0.19 -28.40 -19.03
C LEU A 424 -0.61 -29.87 -19.21
N SER A 425 -0.71 -30.28 -20.48
CA SER A 425 -1.10 -31.64 -20.87
C SER A 425 0.00 -32.28 -21.70
N ALA A 426 0.38 -33.51 -21.33
CA ALA A 426 1.36 -34.33 -22.05
C ALA A 426 0.92 -34.72 -23.47
N GLU A 427 -0.35 -34.53 -23.82
CA GLU A 427 -0.95 -34.91 -25.11
C GLU A 427 -1.30 -33.71 -26.00
N GLY A 428 -0.82 -32.51 -25.67
CA GLY A 428 -1.12 -31.29 -26.42
C GLY A 428 -0.43 -31.19 -27.78
N MET A 429 -1.00 -30.39 -28.68
CA MET A 429 -0.37 -29.97 -29.94
C MET A 429 0.04 -28.50 -29.87
N ILE A 430 1.17 -28.17 -30.50
CA ILE A 430 1.71 -26.81 -30.64
C ILE A 430 1.58 -26.39 -32.10
N LEU A 431 0.62 -25.52 -32.41
CA LEU A 431 0.28 -25.11 -33.77
C LEU A 431 1.14 -23.90 -34.23
N ARG A 432 2.46 -24.04 -34.20
CA ARG A 432 3.40 -22.98 -34.61
C ARG A 432 4.68 -23.58 -35.18
N ASP A 433 5.13 -23.01 -36.29
CA ASP A 433 6.44 -23.31 -36.89
C ASP A 433 7.56 -22.55 -36.16
N GLU A 434 8.77 -23.09 -36.16
CA GLU A 434 9.94 -22.42 -35.58
C GLU A 434 10.22 -21.07 -36.26
N ASP A 435 10.75 -20.12 -35.48
CA ASP A 435 11.14 -18.80 -35.97
C ASP A 435 12.39 -18.29 -35.24
N GLY A 436 12.74 -17.01 -35.44
CA GLY A 436 13.91 -16.41 -34.79
C GLY A 436 13.81 -16.33 -33.25
N LEU A 437 12.60 -16.43 -32.70
CA LEU A 437 12.33 -16.32 -31.26
C LEU A 437 12.15 -17.71 -30.63
N MET A 438 11.56 -18.68 -31.32
CA MET A 438 11.21 -19.98 -30.76
C MET A 438 11.76 -21.16 -31.56
N GLU A 439 12.36 -22.12 -30.85
CA GLU A 439 12.91 -23.37 -31.37
C GLU A 439 12.32 -24.56 -30.59
N LEU A 440 11.98 -25.64 -31.30
CA LEU A 440 11.37 -26.85 -30.78
C LEU A 440 12.33 -28.03 -30.94
N LYS A 441 12.61 -28.75 -29.85
CA LYS A 441 13.42 -29.97 -29.90
C LYS A 441 12.65 -31.14 -29.31
N SER A 442 12.71 -32.28 -29.98
CA SER A 442 12.10 -33.51 -29.48
C SER A 442 12.82 -34.02 -28.22
N ARG A 443 12.14 -34.84 -27.43
CA ARG A 443 12.76 -35.54 -26.27
C ARG A 443 14.03 -36.32 -26.63
N GLY A 444 14.15 -36.76 -27.89
CA GLY A 444 15.32 -37.52 -28.37
C GLY A 444 16.59 -36.68 -28.42
N TRP A 445 16.46 -35.35 -28.47
CA TRP A 445 17.59 -34.44 -28.62
C TRP A 445 18.56 -34.49 -27.43
N LEU A 446 18.07 -34.71 -26.21
CA LEU A 446 18.89 -34.88 -25.00
C LEU A 446 18.85 -36.31 -24.42
N ALA A 447 18.21 -37.26 -25.10
CA ALA A 447 17.92 -38.58 -24.51
C ALA A 447 19.16 -39.39 -24.13
N ASP A 448 20.25 -39.24 -24.90
CA ASP A 448 21.50 -40.00 -24.76
C ASP A 448 22.59 -39.23 -23.99
N ILE A 449 22.28 -38.04 -23.46
CA ILE A 449 23.25 -37.19 -22.76
C ILE A 449 23.07 -37.35 -21.24
N GLU A 450 24.01 -38.07 -20.62
CA GLU A 450 24.08 -38.26 -19.16
C GLU A 450 24.94 -37.19 -18.48
N ASP A 451 25.90 -36.62 -19.21
CA ASP A 451 26.83 -35.60 -18.70
C ASP A 451 26.22 -34.19 -18.77
N ASP A 452 26.35 -33.42 -17.69
CA ASP A 452 25.75 -32.09 -17.57
C ASP A 452 26.45 -31.06 -18.48
N GLU A 453 27.78 -31.16 -18.66
CA GLU A 453 28.59 -30.26 -19.50
C GLU A 453 28.28 -30.46 -21.00
N ASP A 454 28.14 -31.72 -21.43
CA ASP A 454 27.73 -32.05 -22.80
C ASP A 454 26.32 -31.52 -23.11
N ALA A 455 25.40 -31.58 -22.15
CA ALA A 455 24.05 -31.03 -22.29
C ALA A 455 24.10 -29.50 -22.41
N ALA A 456 24.87 -28.84 -21.53
CA ALA A 456 25.05 -27.40 -21.53
C ALA A 456 25.66 -26.89 -22.84
N LYS A 457 26.69 -27.55 -23.36
CA LYS A 457 27.31 -27.20 -24.64
C LYS A 457 26.32 -27.29 -25.79
N LYS A 458 25.54 -28.37 -25.84
CA LYS A 458 24.54 -28.58 -26.89
C LYS A 458 23.42 -27.54 -26.83
N ILE A 459 22.98 -27.16 -25.63
CA ILE A 459 22.03 -26.06 -25.43
C ILE A 459 22.65 -24.74 -25.88
N SER A 460 23.89 -24.44 -25.48
CA SER A 460 24.59 -23.21 -25.82
C SER A 460 24.76 -23.00 -27.33
N GLU A 461 24.93 -24.08 -28.10
CA GLU A 461 25.03 -24.01 -29.56
C GLU A 461 23.74 -23.45 -30.19
N GLU A 462 22.58 -23.65 -29.57
CA GLU A 462 21.29 -23.18 -30.09
C GLU A 462 20.98 -21.71 -29.73
N LEU A 463 21.63 -21.13 -28.72
CA LEU A 463 21.33 -19.80 -28.17
C LEU A 463 21.96 -18.63 -28.95
N GLN A 464 22.05 -18.71 -30.28
CA GLN A 464 22.79 -17.73 -31.09
C GLN A 464 22.06 -16.40 -31.34
N ALA A 465 20.76 -16.30 -31.01
CA ALA A 465 19.96 -15.10 -31.20
C ALA A 465 19.94 -14.21 -29.94
N ASP A 466 19.58 -12.92 -30.12
CA ASP A 466 19.48 -11.96 -29.02
C ASP A 466 18.43 -12.40 -28.00
N SER A 467 17.28 -12.89 -28.48
CA SER A 467 16.26 -13.53 -27.64
C SER A 467 15.88 -14.87 -28.23
N LYS A 468 15.91 -15.93 -27.43
CA LYS A 468 15.50 -17.27 -27.89
C LYS A 468 14.83 -18.07 -26.78
N LEU A 469 13.70 -18.67 -27.13
CA LEU A 469 13.00 -19.71 -26.36
C LEU A 469 13.23 -21.06 -27.04
N LEU A 470 13.98 -21.93 -26.38
CA LEU A 470 14.17 -23.32 -26.77
C LEU A 470 13.24 -24.20 -25.93
N LEU A 471 12.29 -24.89 -26.55
CA LEU A 471 11.39 -25.84 -25.89
C LEU A 471 11.81 -27.27 -26.22
N ILE A 472 12.10 -28.07 -25.20
CA ILE A 472 12.55 -29.46 -25.35
C ILE A 472 11.49 -30.41 -24.81
N GLY A 473 11.17 -31.42 -25.61
CA GLY A 473 10.03 -32.31 -25.39
C GLY A 473 8.85 -31.99 -26.32
N VAL A 474 9.12 -31.34 -27.46
CA VAL A 474 8.13 -31.09 -28.52
C VAL A 474 8.67 -31.67 -29.82
N ASP A 475 7.90 -32.54 -30.45
CA ASP A 475 8.24 -33.09 -31.76
C ASP A 475 8.02 -32.02 -32.83
N GLU A 476 9.09 -31.57 -33.49
CA GLU A 476 9.06 -30.50 -34.48
C GLU A 476 8.21 -30.87 -35.71
N GLU A 477 8.37 -32.11 -36.22
CA GLU A 477 7.67 -32.56 -37.43
C GLU A 477 6.18 -32.81 -37.16
N GLU A 478 5.86 -33.40 -36.01
CA GLU A 478 4.47 -33.71 -35.64
C GLU A 478 3.76 -32.59 -34.88
N GLN A 479 4.50 -31.57 -34.43
CA GLN A 479 3.99 -30.49 -33.58
C GLN A 479 3.31 -31.00 -32.30
N GLN A 480 3.76 -32.15 -31.80
CA GLN A 480 3.17 -32.83 -30.63
C GLN A 480 4.06 -32.69 -29.41
N ILE A 481 3.45 -32.43 -28.26
CA ILE A 481 4.13 -32.51 -26.99
C ILE A 481 4.50 -33.98 -26.72
N ARG A 482 5.79 -34.23 -26.55
CA ARG A 482 6.39 -35.53 -26.23
C ARG A 482 7.33 -35.33 -25.05
N PRO A 483 6.79 -35.29 -23.82
CA PRO A 483 7.54 -34.80 -22.68
C PRO A 483 8.62 -35.79 -22.23
N MET A 484 9.46 -35.28 -21.35
CA MET A 484 10.62 -35.96 -20.79
C MET A 484 10.32 -36.44 -19.38
N SER A 485 10.97 -37.53 -18.96
CA SER A 485 10.79 -38.02 -17.58
C SER A 485 11.50 -37.09 -16.60
N ARG A 486 10.76 -36.57 -15.61
CA ARG A 486 11.29 -35.65 -14.59
C ARG A 486 12.41 -36.27 -13.74
N ASN A 487 12.43 -37.59 -13.57
CA ASN A 487 13.47 -38.28 -12.80
C ASN A 487 14.88 -38.08 -13.35
N LYS A 488 15.01 -37.70 -14.64
CA LYS A 488 16.30 -37.37 -15.25
C LYS A 488 16.64 -35.87 -15.19
N TRP A 489 15.69 -35.03 -14.81
CA TRP A 489 15.75 -33.56 -14.93
C TRP A 489 15.17 -32.91 -13.69
N ASP A 490 15.77 -33.23 -12.54
CA ASP A 490 15.45 -32.58 -11.27
C ASP A 490 16.04 -31.15 -11.20
N SER A 491 15.62 -30.40 -10.18
CA SER A 491 16.04 -29.01 -9.97
C SER A 491 17.54 -28.86 -9.81
N GLU A 492 18.22 -29.78 -9.11
CA GLU A 492 19.67 -29.68 -8.88
C GLU A 492 20.45 -29.90 -10.17
N ARG A 493 20.03 -30.86 -11.00
CA ARG A 493 20.64 -31.07 -12.32
C ARG A 493 20.39 -29.88 -13.23
N ASN A 494 19.16 -29.36 -13.25
CA ASN A 494 18.83 -28.21 -14.07
C ASN A 494 19.63 -26.98 -13.68
N GLU A 495 19.83 -26.74 -12.38
CA GLU A 495 20.67 -25.65 -11.88
C GLU A 495 22.13 -25.77 -12.34
N ARG A 496 22.75 -26.96 -12.25
CA ARG A 496 24.12 -27.16 -12.74
C ARG A 496 24.24 -26.92 -14.25
N ILE A 497 23.34 -27.48 -15.04
CA ILE A 497 23.34 -27.28 -16.50
C ILE A 497 23.12 -25.80 -16.84
N ARG A 498 22.22 -25.12 -16.11
CA ARG A 498 21.99 -23.68 -16.29
C ARG A 498 23.28 -22.89 -16.07
N ASP A 499 23.98 -23.15 -14.97
CA ASP A 499 25.20 -22.45 -14.62
C ASP A 499 26.30 -22.69 -15.66
N ASP A 500 26.44 -23.93 -16.15
CA ASP A 500 27.37 -24.27 -17.24
C ASP A 500 26.99 -23.58 -18.56
N VAL A 501 25.69 -23.52 -18.90
CA VAL A 501 25.21 -22.77 -20.08
C VAL A 501 25.53 -21.29 -19.92
N ARG A 502 25.31 -20.70 -18.74
CA ARG A 502 25.65 -19.29 -18.49
C ARG A 502 27.14 -19.04 -18.68
N GLU A 503 28.00 -19.90 -18.13
CA GLU A 503 29.45 -19.81 -18.28
C GLU A 503 29.88 -19.89 -19.76
N LEU A 504 29.36 -20.86 -20.51
CA LEU A 504 29.65 -21.02 -21.94
C LEU A 504 29.17 -19.86 -22.81
N ASN A 505 28.22 -19.08 -22.31
CA ASN A 505 27.68 -17.90 -22.98
C ASN A 505 28.22 -16.59 -22.39
N GLY A 506 29.34 -16.59 -21.66
CA GLY A 506 29.95 -15.35 -21.16
C GLY A 506 29.34 -14.83 -19.86
N HIS A 507 28.84 -15.73 -19.00
CA HIS A 507 28.21 -15.42 -17.71
C HIS A 507 26.94 -14.56 -17.82
N HIS A 508 26.07 -14.87 -18.79
CA HIS A 508 24.80 -14.16 -18.94
C HIS A 508 23.74 -14.67 -17.93
N ASP A 509 23.54 -13.94 -16.83
CA ASP A 509 22.55 -14.26 -15.79
C ASP A 509 21.10 -14.29 -16.29
N SER A 510 20.84 -13.61 -17.40
CA SER A 510 19.55 -13.61 -18.12
C SER A 510 19.22 -14.94 -18.81
N ILE A 511 20.13 -15.92 -18.87
CA ILE A 511 19.80 -17.25 -19.38
C ILE A 511 19.09 -18.04 -18.29
N GLN A 512 17.87 -18.48 -18.59
CA GLN A 512 17.06 -19.35 -17.75
C GLN A 512 16.99 -20.73 -18.36
N PHE A 513 17.22 -21.76 -17.54
CA PHE A 513 16.99 -23.16 -17.91
C PHE A 513 16.27 -23.85 -16.76
N SER A 514 15.10 -24.41 -17.04
CA SER A 514 14.29 -25.10 -16.04
C SER A 514 13.33 -26.10 -16.68
N SER A 515 12.63 -26.86 -15.85
CA SER A 515 11.63 -27.84 -16.23
C SER A 515 10.23 -27.38 -15.85
N LEU A 516 9.30 -27.37 -16.81
CA LEU A 516 7.87 -27.18 -16.57
C LEU A 516 7.23 -28.51 -16.19
N GLN A 517 6.55 -28.55 -15.06
CA GLN A 517 5.92 -29.78 -14.58
C GLN A 517 4.65 -30.11 -15.37
N MET A 518 4.45 -31.40 -15.65
CA MET A 518 3.23 -31.91 -16.27
C MET A 518 2.55 -32.96 -15.39
N GLY A 519 1.23 -33.10 -15.55
CA GLY A 519 0.49 -34.19 -14.93
C GLY A 519 1.10 -35.54 -15.33
N ASN A 520 1.44 -36.39 -14.36
CA ASN A 520 2.03 -37.74 -14.47
C ASN A 520 3.54 -37.87 -14.16
N GLY A 521 4.22 -36.82 -13.69
CA GLY A 521 5.64 -36.89 -13.33
C GLY A 521 6.59 -36.76 -14.54
N ASP A 522 6.05 -36.27 -15.64
CA ASP A 522 6.80 -35.82 -16.81
C ASP A 522 7.04 -34.31 -16.76
N CYS A 523 7.90 -33.82 -17.64
CA CYS A 523 8.24 -32.41 -17.76
C CYS A 523 8.56 -32.02 -19.21
N LEU A 524 8.38 -30.74 -19.52
CA LEU A 524 9.05 -30.07 -20.63
C LEU A 524 10.26 -29.33 -20.09
N LEU A 525 11.35 -29.27 -20.86
CA LEU A 525 12.42 -28.33 -20.53
C LEU A 525 12.26 -27.09 -21.37
N PHE A 526 12.63 -25.96 -20.81
CA PHE A 526 12.77 -24.74 -21.57
C PHE A 526 14.12 -24.09 -21.28
N VAL A 527 14.67 -23.43 -22.29
CA VAL A 527 15.71 -22.43 -22.12
C VAL A 527 15.16 -21.12 -22.66
N TYR A 528 15.15 -20.08 -21.84
CA TYR A 528 14.86 -18.74 -22.30
C TYR A 528 16.10 -17.87 -22.11
N SER A 529 16.60 -17.31 -23.21
CA SER A 529 17.81 -16.49 -23.22
C SER A 529 17.48 -15.08 -23.72
N VAL A 530 18.01 -14.10 -23.01
CA VAL A 530 17.96 -12.67 -23.35
C VAL A 530 19.39 -12.12 -23.31
N ARG A 531 20.08 -12.06 -24.44
CA ARG A 531 21.43 -11.48 -24.54
C ARG A 531 21.34 -9.95 -24.66
N GLY A 532 21.53 -9.22 -23.57
CA GLY A 532 21.59 -7.75 -23.61
C GLY A 532 22.72 -7.23 -24.51
N ASP A 533 22.66 -5.96 -24.91
CA ASP A 533 23.67 -5.25 -25.73
C ASP A 533 25.02 -5.03 -24.99
N GLN A 534 25.50 -6.00 -24.22
CA GLN A 534 26.85 -5.97 -23.69
C GLN A 534 27.82 -6.35 -24.82
N SER A 535 28.49 -5.33 -25.34
CA SER A 535 29.56 -5.43 -26.32
C SER A 535 30.52 -6.58 -26.01
N PHE A 536 30.62 -7.54 -26.92
CA PHE A 536 31.67 -8.52 -26.94
C PHE A 536 33.04 -7.82 -27.03
N ASP A 537 33.80 -7.79 -25.94
CA ASP A 537 35.24 -7.54 -26.00
C ASP A 537 35.92 -8.80 -26.52
N LEU A 538 35.85 -8.99 -27.84
CA LEU A 538 36.47 -10.10 -28.59
C LEU A 538 38.02 -10.03 -28.62
N ASP A 539 38.65 -9.15 -27.84
CA ASP A 539 40.10 -8.94 -27.85
C ASP A 539 40.88 -9.69 -26.74
N MET A 540 40.23 -10.48 -25.88
CA MET A 540 40.95 -11.28 -24.85
C MET A 540 41.27 -12.74 -25.24
N ALA A 541 41.15 -13.12 -26.51
CA ALA A 541 41.61 -14.43 -27.01
C ALA A 541 42.85 -14.33 -27.92
N ALA A 542 43.52 -13.18 -27.93
CA ALA A 542 44.76 -12.96 -28.67
C ALA A 542 45.84 -12.31 -27.78
N SER A 543 46.21 -12.97 -26.68
CA SER A 543 47.47 -12.68 -25.95
C SER A 543 48.08 -13.93 -25.33
#